data_AF-A0A9P7NKS1-F1
#
_entry.id   AF-A0A9P7NKS1-F1
#
_cell.length_a   1.000
_cell.length_b   1.000
_cell.length_c   1.000
_cell.angle_alpha   90.00
_cell.angle_beta   90.00
_cell.angle_gamma   90.00
#
_symmetry.space_group_name_H-M   'P 1'
#
loop_
_entity.id
_entity.type
_entity.pdbx_description
1 polymer ?
#
loop_
_entity_poly.entity_id
_entity_poly.type
_entity_poly.pdbx_seq_one_letter_code
_entity_poly.pdbx_strand_id
1 'polypeptide(L)'
;MVSLFSLSTFFGRPLSIVTATTNTTNTITTTTRKLLFSTSATAMARVASKPGAGGKSGAAAKPARKNRTVPKSENSIRVQTLRKNMFSRAPPPLRMGRLRHLRHWTIHRAWQIFQRGKREATSKERQRMHAGMHSACEELRKSIGPEGRSEGYLYRVAMEKEGVWGTSAIPIEYVRYQTEYPGEEPWKHDWKKV
;
A
#
# COMPACT_ATOMS: atom_id res chain seq x y z
N MET A 1 -12.40 -43.92 55.82
CA MET A 1 -12.15 -43.95 54.36
C MET A 1 -11.11 -42.90 54.04
N VAL A 2 -9.86 -43.31 53.86
CA VAL A 2 -8.74 -42.43 53.50
C VAL A 2 -8.06 -43.10 52.32
N SER A 3 -8.16 -42.49 51.14
CA SER A 3 -7.52 -42.99 49.93
C SER A 3 -6.28 -42.14 49.65
N LEU A 4 -5.13 -42.82 49.75
CA LEU A 4 -3.81 -42.37 49.33
C LEU A 4 -3.74 -42.47 47.79
N PHE A 5 -3.43 -41.38 47.11
CA PHE A 5 -2.81 -41.45 45.79
C PHE A 5 -1.63 -40.49 45.72
N SER A 6 -0.46 -41.10 45.49
CA SER A 6 0.82 -40.46 45.27
C SER A 6 1.39 -40.94 43.93
N LEU A 7 2.28 -40.11 43.40
CA LEU A 7 3.31 -40.38 42.37
C LEU A 7 2.93 -40.33 40.89
N SER A 8 3.19 -39.14 40.32
CA SER A 8 4.30 -38.88 39.38
C SER A 8 4.33 -39.56 38.00
N THR A 9 4.55 -38.69 37.01
CA THR A 9 5.31 -38.88 35.77
C THR A 9 4.61 -39.62 34.63
N PHE A 10 4.52 -38.98 33.45
CA PHE A 10 5.10 -39.47 32.19
C PHE A 10 4.95 -38.38 31.10
N PHE A 11 5.88 -37.42 31.13
CA PHE A 11 6.31 -36.71 29.92
C PHE A 11 7.12 -37.71 29.09
N GLY A 12 6.67 -38.02 27.87
CA GLY A 12 7.38 -38.95 27.00
C GLY A 12 6.75 -39.05 25.62
N ARG A 13 6.97 -38.03 24.77
CA ARG A 13 6.80 -38.20 23.32
C ARG A 13 8.18 -38.44 22.72
N PRO A 14 8.39 -39.53 21.95
CA PRO A 14 9.70 -39.90 21.45
C PRO A 14 10.20 -38.91 20.40
N LEU A 15 11.46 -38.46 20.56
CA LEU A 15 12.27 -37.89 19.51
C LEU A 15 12.66 -39.00 18.53
N SER A 16 12.09 -38.98 17.33
CA SER A 16 12.65 -39.71 16.19
C SER A 16 13.73 -38.84 15.55
N ILE A 17 14.99 -39.14 15.88
CA ILE A 17 16.17 -38.61 15.20
C ILE A 17 16.24 -39.31 13.84
N VAL A 18 15.99 -38.55 12.76
CA VAL A 18 16.35 -38.95 11.40
C VAL A 18 17.54 -38.11 10.98
N THR A 19 18.72 -38.72 10.98
CA THR A 19 19.94 -38.20 10.38
C THR A 19 19.86 -38.44 8.86
N ALA A 20 19.55 -37.40 8.10
CA ALA A 20 19.77 -37.37 6.66
C ALA A 20 20.76 -36.24 6.35
N THR A 21 22.04 -36.58 6.22
CA THR A 21 23.09 -35.70 5.72
C THR A 21 22.95 -35.57 4.21
N THR A 22 22.36 -34.49 3.74
CA THR A 22 22.57 -33.99 2.38
C THR A 22 23.12 -32.58 2.46
N ASN A 23 24.43 -32.46 2.23
CA ASN A 23 25.10 -31.19 2.08
C ASN A 23 24.67 -30.59 0.73
N THR A 24 23.58 -29.84 0.71
CA THR A 24 23.23 -28.97 -0.42
C THR A 24 23.68 -27.55 -0.09
N THR A 25 24.78 -27.14 -0.71
CA THR A 25 25.31 -25.79 -0.68
C THR A 25 24.33 -24.85 -1.41
N ASN A 26 23.36 -24.30 -0.68
CA ASN A 26 22.47 -23.27 -1.20
C ASN A 26 23.19 -21.92 -1.15
N THR A 27 23.84 -21.55 -2.24
CA THR A 27 24.35 -20.20 -2.47
C THR A 27 23.16 -19.24 -2.62
N ILE A 28 22.92 -18.42 -1.59
CA ILE A 28 21.90 -17.38 -1.62
C ILE A 28 22.41 -16.25 -2.53
N THR A 29 22.04 -16.29 -3.82
CA THR A 29 22.20 -15.14 -4.71
C THR A 29 21.20 -14.07 -4.31
N THR A 30 21.68 -13.06 -3.60
CA THR A 30 20.91 -11.85 -3.27
C THR A 30 20.72 -11.05 -4.55
N THR A 31 19.69 -11.39 -5.34
CA THR A 31 19.27 -10.56 -6.47
C THR A 31 18.68 -9.27 -5.90
N THR A 32 19.52 -8.26 -5.83
CA THR A 32 19.15 -6.90 -5.47
C THR A 32 18.24 -6.37 -6.58
N ARG A 33 16.92 -6.51 -6.43
CA ARG A 33 15.95 -5.84 -7.30
C ARG A 33 16.08 -4.34 -7.08
N LYS A 34 16.91 -3.69 -7.90
CA LYS A 34 16.91 -2.24 -8.06
C LYS A 34 15.57 -1.87 -8.68
N LEU A 35 14.64 -1.40 -7.86
CA LEU A 35 13.45 -0.70 -8.33
C LEU A 35 13.94 0.54 -9.10
N LEU A 36 13.82 0.50 -10.42
CA LEU A 36 14.08 1.64 -11.29
C LEU A 36 12.96 2.66 -11.03
N PHE A 37 13.23 3.64 -10.17
CA PHE A 37 12.43 4.85 -10.14
C PHE A 37 12.63 5.57 -11.47
N SER A 38 11.58 5.59 -12.29
CA SER A 38 11.49 6.41 -13.49
C SER A 38 11.45 7.88 -13.06
N THR A 39 12.60 8.56 -13.12
CA THR A 39 12.64 10.02 -13.04
C THR A 39 12.64 10.54 -14.47
N SER A 40 11.47 10.96 -14.95
CA SER A 40 11.35 11.71 -16.20
C SER A 40 12.17 13.00 -16.05
N ALA A 41 13.25 13.14 -16.84
CA ALA A 41 14.04 14.37 -16.87
C ALA A 41 13.21 15.48 -17.54
N THR A 42 12.97 16.58 -16.82
CA THR A 42 12.35 17.78 -17.38
C THR A 42 13.33 18.45 -18.35
N ALA A 43 13.10 18.29 -19.64
CA ALA A 43 13.84 18.98 -20.69
C ALA A 43 13.46 20.47 -20.70
N MET A 44 14.32 21.32 -20.14
CA MET A 44 14.22 22.77 -20.32
C MET A 44 14.74 23.13 -21.72
N ALA A 45 13.84 23.50 -22.63
CA ALA A 45 14.17 24.05 -23.93
C ALA A 45 14.84 25.42 -23.77
N ARG A 46 16.11 25.54 -24.16
CA ARG A 46 16.74 26.85 -24.40
C ARG A 46 16.77 27.08 -25.91
N VAL A 47 16.05 28.10 -26.36
CA VAL A 47 16.16 28.67 -27.70
C VAL A 47 17.58 29.23 -27.88
N ALA A 48 18.29 28.77 -28.90
CA ALA A 48 19.60 29.27 -29.28
C ALA A 48 19.42 30.46 -30.26
N SER A 49 19.94 31.64 -29.91
CA SER A 49 20.11 32.76 -30.84
C SER A 49 21.51 32.71 -31.48
N LYS A 50 21.57 32.65 -32.82
CA LYS A 50 22.79 32.71 -33.68
C LYS A 50 23.33 34.16 -33.81
N PRO A 51 24.54 34.39 -34.39
CA PRO A 51 25.48 35.42 -33.93
C PRO A 51 25.57 36.63 -34.87
N GLY A 52 25.87 37.81 -34.31
CA GLY A 52 26.26 39.00 -35.08
C GLY A 52 27.77 39.11 -35.17
N ALA A 53 28.28 39.24 -36.39
CA ALA A 53 29.69 39.30 -36.76
C ALA A 53 30.30 40.71 -36.61
N GLY A 54 31.60 40.76 -36.30
CA GLY A 54 32.49 41.87 -36.65
C GLY A 54 33.34 42.47 -35.52
N GLY A 55 34.64 42.17 -35.51
CA GLY A 55 35.65 43.15 -35.08
C GLY A 55 36.68 42.76 -34.00
N LYS A 56 37.81 42.23 -34.48
CA LYS A 56 39.21 42.40 -34.00
C LYS A 56 39.63 41.76 -32.66
N SER A 57 40.60 40.86 -32.83
CA SER A 57 41.44 40.19 -31.83
C SER A 57 42.16 41.16 -30.89
N GLY A 58 41.74 41.15 -29.63
CA GLY A 58 42.52 41.56 -28.47
C GLY A 58 42.46 40.44 -27.44
N ALA A 59 43.58 40.17 -26.78
CA ALA A 59 43.81 39.10 -25.81
C ALA A 59 42.56 38.62 -25.05
N ALA A 60 42.31 37.31 -25.07
CA ALA A 60 41.18 36.67 -24.40
C ALA A 60 41.30 36.79 -22.87
N ALA A 61 40.97 37.96 -22.34
CA ALA A 61 40.60 38.13 -20.95
C ALA A 61 39.35 37.28 -20.72
N LYS A 62 39.46 36.28 -19.83
CA LYS A 62 38.31 35.53 -19.32
C LYS A 62 37.24 36.56 -18.93
N PRO A 63 35.99 36.50 -19.44
CA PRO A 63 34.97 37.44 -19.02
C PRO A 63 34.82 37.29 -17.51
N ALA A 64 35.23 38.32 -16.77
CA ALA A 64 34.94 38.43 -15.36
C ALA A 64 33.43 38.22 -15.24
N ARG A 65 33.02 37.12 -14.61
CA ARG A 65 31.62 36.86 -14.31
C ARG A 65 31.16 38.00 -13.40
N LYS A 66 30.67 39.08 -14.00
CA LYS A 66 30.00 40.16 -13.29
C LYS A 66 28.88 39.48 -12.53
N ASN A 67 29.03 39.42 -11.21
CA ASN A 67 28.06 38.88 -10.28
C ASN A 67 26.74 39.63 -10.51
N ARG A 68 25.91 39.13 -11.43
CA ARG A 68 24.59 39.70 -11.70
C ARG A 68 23.74 39.31 -10.51
N THR A 69 23.73 40.16 -9.50
CA THR A 69 22.78 40.12 -8.39
C THR A 69 21.39 40.25 -8.98
N VAL A 70 20.78 39.12 -9.33
CA VAL A 70 19.36 39.06 -9.66
C VAL A 70 18.62 39.68 -8.47
N PRO A 71 17.77 40.70 -8.68
CA PRO A 71 17.03 41.30 -7.59
C PRO A 71 16.28 40.20 -6.86
N LYS A 72 16.56 40.05 -5.55
CA LYS A 72 15.86 39.08 -4.72
C LYS A 72 14.38 39.42 -4.82
N SER A 73 13.57 38.46 -5.25
CA SER A 73 12.12 38.64 -5.25
C SER A 73 11.65 38.94 -3.83
N GLU A 74 10.57 39.71 -3.69
CA GLU A 74 9.96 40.05 -2.39
C GLU A 74 9.71 38.81 -1.51
N ASN A 75 9.45 37.66 -2.14
CA ASN A 75 9.21 36.37 -1.50
C ASN A 75 10.47 35.51 -1.26
N SER A 76 11.68 36.01 -1.49
CA SER A 76 12.90 35.18 -1.44
C SER A 76 13.13 34.53 -0.08
N ILE A 77 12.74 35.21 1.01
CA ILE A 77 12.87 34.70 2.38
C ILE A 77 11.88 33.56 2.62
N ARG A 78 10.62 33.70 2.17
CA ARG A 78 9.60 32.64 2.26
C ARG A 78 10.02 31.41 1.47
N VAL A 79 10.52 31.60 0.25
CA VAL A 79 11.04 30.50 -0.59
C VAL A 79 12.26 29.83 0.06
N GLN A 80 13.14 30.61 0.70
CA GLN A 80 14.28 30.06 1.43
C GLN A 80 13.86 29.24 2.65
N THR A 81 12.87 29.72 3.43
CA THR A 81 12.31 28.98 4.57
C THR A 81 11.63 27.69 4.12
N LEU A 82 10.80 27.76 3.07
CA LEU A 82 10.20 26.57 2.46
C LEU A 82 11.26 25.57 2.00
N ARG A 83 12.30 26.06 1.30
CA ARG A 83 13.42 25.22 0.86
C ARG A 83 14.16 24.59 2.04
N LYS A 84 14.37 25.34 3.12
CA LYS A 84 15.03 24.85 4.33
C LYS A 84 14.18 23.78 5.04
N ASN A 85 12.87 23.97 5.12
CA ASN A 85 11.95 23.03 5.78
C ASN A 85 11.70 21.76 4.95
N MET A 86 11.58 21.89 3.62
CA MET A 86 11.38 20.73 2.73
C MET A 86 12.63 19.85 2.65
N PHE A 87 13.83 20.46 2.71
CA PHE A 87 15.10 19.75 2.54
C PHE A 87 15.94 19.79 3.82
N SER A 88 15.31 19.64 4.98
CA SER A 88 16.01 19.44 6.24
C SER A 88 16.75 18.10 6.22
N ARG A 89 18.00 18.07 6.72
CA ARG A 89 18.77 16.84 6.77
C ARG A 89 18.08 15.84 7.70
N ALA A 90 17.87 14.63 7.22
CA ALA A 90 17.32 13.56 8.04
C ALA A 90 18.26 13.27 9.23
N PRO A 91 17.71 12.89 10.40
CA PRO A 91 18.52 12.38 11.50
C PRO A 91 19.38 11.18 11.06
N PRO A 92 20.54 10.95 11.70
CA PRO A 92 21.37 9.79 11.39
C PRO A 92 20.60 8.48 11.65
N PRO A 93 20.93 7.39 10.95
CA PRO A 93 20.24 6.11 11.12
C PRO A 93 20.43 5.56 12.54
N LEU A 94 19.36 4.98 13.08
CA LEU A 94 19.33 4.45 14.44
C LEU A 94 20.29 3.26 14.59
N ARG A 95 21.25 3.38 15.52
CA ARG A 95 22.14 2.28 15.92
C ARG A 95 21.60 1.63 17.19
N MET A 96 21.32 0.33 17.14
CA MET A 96 20.79 -0.43 18.26
C MET A 96 21.80 -1.46 18.74
N GLY A 97 21.98 -1.58 20.06
CA GLY A 97 22.71 -2.70 20.65
C GLY A 97 22.01 -4.04 20.42
N ARG A 98 22.73 -5.16 20.62
CA ARG A 98 22.26 -6.51 20.28
C ARG A 98 20.90 -6.88 20.87
N LEU A 99 20.71 -6.71 22.20
CA LEU A 99 19.44 -7.06 22.86
C LEU A 99 18.26 -6.21 22.34
N ARG A 100 18.49 -4.91 22.08
CA ARG A 100 17.47 -4.01 21.51
C ARG A 100 17.11 -4.41 20.07
N HIS A 101 18.12 -4.76 19.27
CA HIS A 101 17.91 -5.23 17.90
C HIS A 101 17.10 -6.53 17.88
N LEU A 102 17.41 -7.50 18.75
CA LEU A 102 16.66 -8.75 18.84
C LEU A 102 15.21 -8.53 19.28
N ARG A 103 14.96 -7.70 20.30
CA ARG A 103 13.58 -7.33 20.69
C ARG A 103 12.81 -6.70 19.54
N HIS A 104 13.43 -5.76 18.84
CA HIS A 104 12.82 -5.11 17.67
C HIS A 104 12.52 -6.12 16.55
N TRP A 105 13.45 -7.01 16.27
CA TRP A 105 13.29 -8.05 15.24
C TRP A 105 12.13 -8.98 15.55
N THR A 106 12.02 -9.43 16.80
CA THR A 106 10.92 -10.32 17.23
C THR A 106 9.56 -9.64 17.11
N ILE A 107 9.44 -8.38 17.57
CA ILE A 107 8.20 -7.60 17.44
C ILE A 107 7.83 -7.41 15.97
N HIS A 108 8.80 -7.01 15.15
CA HIS A 108 8.60 -6.83 13.72
C HIS A 108 8.14 -8.12 13.05
N ARG A 109 8.77 -9.25 13.37
CA ARG A 109 8.40 -10.55 12.80
C ARG A 109 7.01 -11.00 13.24
N ALA A 110 6.67 -10.83 14.52
CA ALA A 110 5.34 -11.11 15.04
C ALA A 110 4.28 -10.28 14.32
N TRP A 111 4.54 -8.99 14.10
CA TRP A 111 3.68 -8.10 13.34
C TRP A 111 3.48 -8.55 11.88
N GLN A 112 4.54 -8.96 11.19
CA GLN A 112 4.44 -9.49 9.83
C GLN A 112 3.56 -10.75 9.75
N ILE A 113 3.70 -11.67 10.72
CA ILE A 113 2.88 -12.87 10.80
C ILE A 113 1.41 -12.51 11.07
N PHE A 114 1.17 -11.58 11.99
CA PHE A 114 -0.17 -11.07 12.28
C PHE A 114 -0.83 -10.42 11.05
N GLN A 115 -0.10 -9.56 10.33
CA GLN A 115 -0.60 -8.95 9.09
C GLN A 115 -0.90 -9.99 8.00
N ARG A 116 -0.09 -11.04 7.91
CA ARG A 116 -0.36 -12.16 7.01
C ARG A 116 -1.67 -12.85 7.39
N GLY A 117 -1.88 -13.16 8.67
CA GLY A 117 -3.14 -13.72 9.16
C GLY A 117 -4.36 -12.85 8.84
N LYS A 118 -4.26 -11.51 9.02
CA LYS A 118 -5.33 -10.58 8.63
C LYS A 118 -5.66 -10.61 7.13
N ARG A 119 -4.64 -10.66 6.27
CA ARG A 119 -4.83 -10.76 4.80
C ARG A 119 -5.46 -12.09 4.41
N GLU A 120 -4.99 -13.20 4.99
CA GLU A 120 -5.56 -14.53 4.75
C GLU A 120 -7.02 -14.61 5.18
N ALA A 121 -7.38 -14.07 6.36
CA ALA A 121 -8.75 -14.00 6.84
C ALA A 121 -9.65 -13.18 5.89
N THR A 122 -9.19 -12.01 5.45
CA THR A 122 -9.92 -11.16 4.49
C THR A 122 -10.10 -11.85 3.14
N SER A 123 -9.06 -12.55 2.66
CA SER A 123 -9.13 -13.31 1.40
C SER A 123 -10.08 -14.49 1.49
N LYS A 124 -10.07 -15.22 2.61
CA LYS A 124 -10.97 -16.34 2.86
C LYS A 124 -12.43 -15.89 2.93
N GLU A 125 -12.69 -14.78 3.61
CA GLU A 125 -14.05 -14.21 3.67
C GLU A 125 -14.53 -13.75 2.30
N ARG A 126 -13.66 -13.11 1.50
CA ARG A 126 -13.99 -12.75 0.11
C ARG A 126 -14.29 -13.99 -0.74
N GLN A 127 -13.51 -15.06 -0.60
CA GLN A 127 -13.78 -16.33 -1.29
C GLN A 127 -15.11 -16.95 -0.86
N ARG A 128 -15.44 -16.90 0.44
CA ARG A 128 -16.72 -17.38 0.97
C ARG A 128 -17.90 -16.62 0.37
N MET A 129 -17.84 -15.28 0.37
CA MET A 129 -18.87 -14.43 -0.22
C MET A 129 -19.00 -14.69 -1.73
N HIS A 130 -17.88 -14.79 -2.45
CA HIS A 130 -17.88 -15.08 -3.88
C HIS A 130 -18.48 -16.46 -4.19
N ALA A 131 -18.14 -17.50 -3.42
CA ALA A 131 -18.71 -18.83 -3.58
C ALA A 131 -20.22 -18.84 -3.35
N GLY A 132 -20.71 -18.11 -2.33
CA GLY A 132 -22.13 -17.94 -2.07
C GLY A 132 -22.85 -17.23 -3.21
N MET A 133 -22.28 -16.12 -3.70
CA MET A 133 -22.80 -15.38 -4.86
C MET A 133 -22.85 -16.27 -6.12
N HIS A 134 -21.79 -17.04 -6.36
CA HIS A 134 -21.70 -17.94 -7.51
C HIS A 134 -22.79 -19.02 -7.44
N SER A 135 -22.92 -19.71 -6.29
CA SER A 135 -23.96 -20.73 -6.10
C SER A 135 -25.36 -20.15 -6.31
N ALA A 136 -25.64 -18.96 -5.78
CA ALA A 136 -26.93 -18.30 -5.97
C ALA A 136 -27.19 -17.97 -7.46
N CYS A 137 -26.18 -17.50 -8.19
CA CYS A 137 -26.31 -17.22 -9.61
C CYS A 137 -26.51 -18.49 -10.46
N GLU A 138 -25.88 -19.61 -10.09
CA GLU A 138 -26.07 -20.90 -10.77
C GLU A 138 -27.50 -21.44 -10.58
N GLU A 139 -28.07 -21.32 -9.38
CA GLU A 139 -29.48 -21.67 -9.14
C GLU A 139 -30.42 -20.76 -9.94
N LEU A 140 -30.13 -19.46 -9.97
CA LEU A 140 -30.91 -18.45 -10.69
C LEU A 140 -30.82 -18.64 -12.22
N ARG A 141 -29.73 -19.23 -12.72
CA ARG A 141 -29.58 -19.59 -14.14
C ARG A 141 -30.52 -20.72 -14.56
N LYS A 142 -30.78 -21.67 -13.65
CA LYS A 142 -31.64 -22.84 -13.88
C LYS A 142 -33.11 -22.61 -13.53
N SER A 143 -33.41 -21.52 -12.83
CA SER A 143 -34.77 -21.23 -12.40
C SER A 143 -35.63 -20.72 -13.57
N ILE A 144 -36.88 -21.19 -13.60
CA ILE A 144 -37.91 -20.65 -14.49
C ILE A 144 -38.39 -19.33 -13.89
N GLY A 145 -38.42 -18.28 -14.72
CA GLY A 145 -38.78 -16.94 -14.24
C GLY A 145 -40.27 -16.83 -13.88
N PRO A 146 -40.64 -15.86 -13.03
CA PRO A 146 -42.05 -15.56 -12.76
C PRO A 146 -42.77 -15.14 -14.05
N GLU A 147 -44.10 -15.28 -14.08
CA GLU A 147 -44.96 -14.80 -15.18
C GLU A 147 -44.68 -15.44 -16.56
N GLY A 148 -44.31 -16.72 -16.59
CA GLY A 148 -44.11 -17.46 -17.85
C GLY A 148 -42.83 -17.07 -18.61
N ARG A 149 -41.90 -16.37 -17.95
CA ARG A 149 -40.59 -16.04 -18.53
C ARG A 149 -39.74 -17.30 -18.68
N SER A 150 -38.91 -17.33 -19.73
CA SER A 150 -38.01 -18.45 -20.00
C SER A 150 -37.00 -18.67 -18.87
N GLU A 151 -36.48 -19.88 -18.76
CA GLU A 151 -35.36 -20.23 -17.88
C GLU A 151 -34.20 -19.23 -18.04
N GLY A 152 -33.56 -18.86 -16.92
CA GLY A 152 -32.42 -17.97 -16.90
C GLY A 152 -32.72 -16.52 -17.31
N TYR A 153 -33.99 -16.11 -17.42
CA TYR A 153 -34.37 -14.71 -17.62
C TYR A 153 -33.83 -13.81 -16.50
N LEU A 154 -34.11 -14.14 -15.25
CA LEU A 154 -33.66 -13.37 -14.09
C LEU A 154 -32.11 -13.32 -14.01
N TYR A 155 -31.40 -14.37 -14.45
CA TYR A 155 -29.93 -14.40 -14.46
C TYR A 155 -29.37 -13.37 -15.43
N ARG A 156 -29.95 -13.27 -16.63
CA ARG A 156 -29.55 -12.29 -17.64
C ARG A 156 -29.74 -10.86 -17.12
N VAL A 157 -30.90 -10.57 -16.52
CA VAL A 157 -31.19 -9.27 -15.91
C VAL A 157 -30.21 -8.96 -14.76
N ALA A 158 -29.95 -9.92 -13.86
CA ALA A 158 -29.02 -9.72 -12.75
C ALA A 158 -27.55 -9.51 -13.20
N MET A 159 -27.19 -9.99 -14.39
CA MET A 159 -25.84 -9.80 -14.96
C MET A 159 -25.66 -8.45 -15.66
N GLU A 160 -26.74 -7.70 -15.91
CA GLU A 160 -26.65 -6.33 -16.42
C GLU A 160 -25.83 -5.44 -15.47
N LYS A 161 -25.01 -4.56 -16.05
CA LYS A 161 -24.10 -3.67 -15.30
C LYS A 161 -24.51 -2.20 -15.41
N GLU A 162 -25.81 -1.98 -15.53
CA GLU A 162 -26.40 -0.65 -15.60
C GLU A 162 -26.09 0.15 -14.33
N GLY A 163 -25.61 1.39 -14.49
CA GLY A 163 -25.28 2.30 -13.38
C GLY A 163 -24.05 1.93 -12.54
N VAL A 164 -23.42 0.76 -12.75
CA VAL A 164 -22.28 0.30 -11.93
C VAL A 164 -21.00 1.11 -12.15
N TRP A 165 -20.79 1.62 -13.37
CA TRP A 165 -19.58 2.36 -13.75
C TRP A 165 -19.77 3.88 -13.78
N GLY A 166 -20.95 4.37 -13.35
CA GLY A 166 -21.28 5.79 -13.37
C GLY A 166 -20.75 6.57 -12.16
N THR A 167 -20.84 7.90 -12.23
CA THR A 167 -20.50 8.79 -11.10
C THR A 167 -21.38 8.55 -9.88
N SER A 168 -22.64 8.14 -10.08
CA SER A 168 -23.61 7.84 -9.03
C SER A 168 -23.73 6.33 -8.72
N ALA A 169 -22.69 5.53 -9.00
CA ALA A 169 -22.73 4.08 -8.78
C ALA A 169 -22.84 3.67 -7.31
N ILE A 170 -22.22 4.45 -6.41
CA ILE A 170 -22.26 4.21 -4.97
C ILE A 170 -22.79 5.49 -4.30
N PRO A 171 -23.89 5.43 -3.54
CA PRO A 171 -24.42 6.59 -2.81
C PRO A 171 -23.38 7.17 -1.86
N ILE A 172 -23.16 8.49 -1.92
CA ILE A 172 -22.12 9.18 -1.13
C ILE A 172 -22.36 9.06 0.38
N GLU A 173 -23.62 8.89 0.78
CA GLU A 173 -24.02 8.71 2.17
C GLU A 173 -23.50 7.40 2.75
N TYR A 174 -23.30 6.37 1.92
CA TYR A 174 -22.81 5.05 2.34
C TYR A 174 -21.28 4.95 2.39
N VAL A 175 -20.56 5.74 1.58
CA VAL A 175 -19.07 5.71 1.51
C VAL A 175 -18.42 6.48 2.67
N ARG A 176 -19.14 6.68 3.78
CA ARG A 176 -18.58 7.34 4.98
C ARG A 176 -17.51 6.45 5.61
N TYR A 177 -16.34 7.04 5.85
CA TYR A 177 -15.25 6.36 6.54
C TYR A 177 -15.59 6.12 8.01
N GLN A 178 -15.04 5.05 8.58
CA GLN A 178 -15.13 4.79 10.02
C GLN A 178 -14.31 5.84 10.78
N THR A 179 -14.92 6.43 11.81
CA THR A 179 -14.27 7.39 12.72
C THR A 179 -13.93 6.71 14.04
N GLU A 180 -12.90 7.21 14.73
CA GLU A 180 -12.47 6.68 16.04
C GLU A 180 -13.54 6.88 17.13
N TYR A 181 -14.26 8.00 17.07
CA TYR A 181 -15.37 8.33 17.97
C TYR A 181 -16.65 8.57 17.16
N PRO A 182 -17.82 8.18 17.68
CA PRO A 182 -19.09 8.55 17.06
C PRO A 182 -19.30 10.07 17.14
N GLY A 183 -20.08 10.63 16.21
CA GLY A 183 -20.56 12.00 16.30
C GLY A 183 -21.66 12.15 17.37
N GLU A 184 -22.09 13.39 17.63
CA GLU A 184 -23.18 13.68 18.57
C GLU A 184 -24.47 12.90 18.24
N GLU A 185 -24.81 12.86 16.96
CA GLU A 185 -25.89 12.04 16.42
C GLU A 185 -25.29 10.91 15.57
N PRO A 186 -25.15 9.67 16.10
CA PRO A 186 -24.50 8.58 15.38
C PRO A 186 -25.36 8.03 14.22
N TRP A 187 -26.69 8.13 14.33
CA TRP A 187 -27.62 7.67 13.32
C TRP A 187 -28.86 8.56 13.26
N LYS A 188 -29.22 8.98 12.03
CA LYS A 188 -30.40 9.80 11.77
C LYS A 188 -31.64 8.92 11.65
N HIS A 189 -32.42 8.86 12.72
CA HIS A 189 -33.67 8.07 12.75
C HIS A 189 -34.81 8.78 12.01
N ASP A 190 -34.80 10.12 11.96
CA ASP A 190 -35.84 10.93 11.33
C ASP A 190 -35.63 11.13 9.82
N TRP A 191 -34.88 10.24 9.17
CA TRP A 191 -34.65 10.32 7.73
C TRP A 191 -35.98 10.19 6.97
N LYS A 192 -36.29 11.20 6.13
CA LYS A 192 -37.46 11.21 5.27
C LYS A 192 -37.02 11.25 3.80
N LYS A 193 -37.69 10.46 2.97
CA LYS A 193 -37.56 10.53 1.52
C LYS A 193 -38.23 11.82 1.06
N VAL A 194 -37.43 12.87 0.84
CA VAL A 194 -37.87 14.13 0.20
C VAL A 194 -38.09 13.89 -1.28
#